data_AF-A0A7S4NFE8-F1
#
_entry.id   AF-A0A7S4NFE8-F1
#
_cell.length_a   1.000
_cell.length_b   1.000
_cell.length_c   1.000
_cell.angle_alpha   90.00
_cell.angle_beta   90.00
_cell.angle_gamma   90.00
#
_symmetry.space_group_name_H-M   'P 1'
#
loop_
_entity.id
_entity.type
_entity.pdbx_description
1 polymer ?
#
loop_
_entity_poly.entity_id
_entity_poly.type
_entity_poly.pdbx_seq_one_letter_code
_entity_poly.pdbx_strand_id
1 'polypeptide(L)'
;MDFSPACLRRLLAALLAAPFVCFAEEQCGGGAPMKSVSTFLGADLDYSVADHICCNNHRWAERRGYLNEPQVDLFSRLDPEAETVFYDSVCGIPLFVAPRGRSFDDFYEESLHHGWPSFRPEEMVSENVIIHEYGRMESKCGTHLGHNLPQGGVDRYCIDLVCIAGTPLDTTPIPLDESALTAEKFNATLYVSSAKENSGNDSQAKSRLITIIVGSLVGAVMVFMFAFVWYRKRKSAAKAEKMDSRQVEDDEKGDDWSRDLTEEDSS
;
A
#
# COMPACT_ATOMS: atom_id res chain seq x y z
N MET A 1 -5.78 -15.73 12.70
CA MET A 1 -6.77 -14.65 12.83
C MET A 1 -5.96 -13.39 12.94
N ASP A 2 -5.57 -12.81 11.81
CA ASP A 2 -4.59 -11.73 11.76
C ASP A 2 -5.33 -10.41 11.53
N PHE A 3 -5.21 -9.50 12.51
CA PHE A 3 -5.76 -8.17 12.46
C PHE A 3 -4.97 -7.30 11.45
N SER A 4 -5.68 -6.68 10.52
CA SER A 4 -5.13 -5.69 9.58
C SER A 4 -4.88 -4.34 10.29
N PRO A 5 -3.74 -3.64 10.05
CA PRO A 5 -3.26 -2.54 10.90
C PRO A 5 -3.88 -1.16 10.59
N ALA A 6 -4.97 -1.07 9.83
CA ALA A 6 -5.51 0.20 9.36
C ALA A 6 -6.26 1.04 10.43
N CYS A 7 -6.46 0.52 11.64
CA CYS A 7 -7.27 1.21 12.66
C CYS A 7 -6.46 2.04 13.69
N LEU A 8 -5.12 2.04 13.65
CA LEU A 8 -4.29 2.59 14.74
C LEU A 8 -3.56 3.91 14.41
N ARG A 9 -4.17 4.83 13.67
CA ARG A 9 -3.65 6.22 13.58
C ARG A 9 -4.78 7.24 13.47
N ARG A 10 -5.29 7.68 14.64
CA ARG A 10 -5.78 9.04 14.95
C ARG A 10 -6.41 9.01 16.35
N LEU A 11 -5.57 9.17 17.37
CA LEU A 11 -6.01 9.32 18.75
C LEU A 11 -5.71 10.76 19.17
N LEU A 12 -6.73 11.62 19.12
CA LEU A 12 -6.96 12.79 19.99
C LEU A 12 -8.06 13.68 19.40
N ALA A 13 -9.31 13.34 19.68
CA ALA A 13 -10.41 14.30 19.90
C ALA A 13 -11.55 13.55 20.60
N ALA A 14 -12.03 14.12 21.70
CA ALA A 14 -12.90 13.49 22.67
C ALA A 14 -14.39 13.51 22.29
N LEU A 15 -15.13 12.54 22.85
CA LEU A 15 -16.59 12.48 23.04
C LEU A 15 -17.47 12.68 21.79
N LEU A 16 -17.79 11.57 21.13
CA LEU A 16 -19.17 11.15 20.80
C LEU A 16 -19.08 9.65 20.47
N ALA A 17 -19.51 8.79 21.40
CA ALA A 17 -19.54 7.35 21.19
C ALA A 17 -20.73 6.98 20.29
N ALA A 18 -20.62 7.27 19.00
CA ALA A 18 -21.34 6.50 18.01
C ALA A 18 -20.65 5.12 17.94
N PRO A 19 -21.38 3.99 18.00
CA PRO A 19 -20.79 2.71 17.70
C PRO A 19 -20.31 2.78 16.24
N PHE A 20 -18.99 2.90 16.04
CA PHE A 20 -18.39 2.67 14.74
C PHE A 20 -18.58 1.18 14.45
N VAL A 21 -19.69 0.86 13.80
CA VAL A 21 -19.87 -0.44 13.16
C VAL A 21 -18.84 -0.44 12.02
N CYS A 22 -17.73 -1.11 12.25
CA CYS A 22 -16.78 -1.44 11.19
C CYS A 22 -17.49 -2.48 10.32
N PHE A 23 -18.28 -2.01 9.36
CA PHE A 23 -18.72 -2.87 8.27
C PHE A 23 -17.44 -3.26 7.52
N ALA A 24 -17.16 -4.55 7.46
CA ALA A 24 -16.20 -5.04 6.48
C ALA A 24 -16.78 -4.65 5.12
N GLU A 25 -16.07 -3.80 4.39
CA GLU A 25 -16.46 -3.43 3.04
C GLU A 25 -16.44 -4.71 2.20
N GLU A 26 -17.62 -5.15 1.80
CA GLU A 26 -17.81 -6.36 1.00
C GLU A 26 -17.34 -6.04 -0.42
N GLN A 27 -16.50 -6.90 -1.02
CA GLN A 27 -16.03 -6.69 -2.39
C GLN A 27 -17.21 -6.51 -3.33
N CYS A 28 -17.02 -5.68 -4.35
CA CYS A 28 -18.06 -5.32 -5.30
C CYS A 28 -19.32 -4.70 -4.65
N GLY A 29 -19.24 -4.19 -3.41
CA GLY A 29 -20.39 -3.67 -2.67
C GLY A 29 -21.45 -4.74 -2.37
N GLY A 30 -21.06 -6.02 -2.31
CA GLY A 30 -21.98 -7.17 -2.20
C GLY A 30 -22.64 -7.55 -3.54
N GLY A 31 -22.22 -6.94 -4.65
CA GLY A 31 -22.62 -7.26 -6.00
C GLY A 31 -21.88 -8.45 -6.60
N ALA A 32 -22.16 -8.73 -7.87
CA ALA A 32 -21.52 -9.79 -8.65
C ALA A 32 -21.17 -9.28 -10.05
N PRO A 33 -20.25 -9.93 -10.78
CA PRO A 33 -19.95 -9.57 -12.15
C PRO A 33 -21.19 -9.67 -13.06
N MET A 34 -21.21 -8.85 -14.10
CA MET A 34 -22.22 -8.86 -15.15
C MET A 34 -22.28 -10.23 -15.83
N LYS A 35 -23.49 -10.73 -16.12
CA LYS A 35 -23.65 -12.02 -16.83
C LYS A 35 -23.03 -11.99 -18.23
N SER A 36 -22.91 -10.81 -18.85
CA SER A 36 -22.28 -10.59 -20.15
C SER A 36 -20.79 -10.93 -20.20
N VAL A 37 -20.11 -11.00 -19.04
CA VAL A 37 -18.71 -11.43 -18.93
C VAL A 37 -18.50 -12.78 -19.62
N SER A 38 -19.47 -13.68 -19.52
CA SER A 38 -19.40 -15.03 -20.11
C SER A 38 -19.27 -15.03 -21.63
N THR A 39 -19.57 -13.90 -22.30
CA THR A 39 -19.55 -13.77 -23.77
C THR A 39 -18.69 -12.58 -24.25
N PHE A 40 -17.63 -12.25 -23.51
CA PHE A 40 -16.80 -11.06 -23.77
C PHE A 40 -16.04 -11.17 -25.11
N LEU A 41 -16.22 -10.21 -26.02
CA LEU A 41 -15.62 -10.22 -27.37
C LEU A 41 -15.86 -11.54 -28.14
N GLY A 42 -17.00 -12.19 -27.86
CA GLY A 42 -17.36 -13.50 -28.39
C GLY A 42 -16.58 -14.68 -27.79
N ALA A 43 -15.77 -14.46 -26.75
CA ALA A 43 -15.12 -15.49 -25.96
C ALA A 43 -16.10 -16.13 -24.98
N ASP A 44 -15.92 -17.42 -24.71
CA ASP A 44 -16.66 -18.12 -23.66
C ASP A 44 -15.85 -18.07 -22.38
N LEU A 45 -16.23 -17.15 -21.46
CA LEU A 45 -15.56 -17.01 -20.16
C LEU A 45 -16.37 -17.70 -19.06
N ASP A 46 -15.67 -18.36 -18.14
CA ASP A 46 -16.27 -18.99 -16.97
C ASP A 46 -16.76 -17.93 -15.97
N TYR A 47 -18.08 -17.76 -15.89
CA TYR A 47 -18.71 -16.85 -14.95
C TYR A 47 -18.39 -17.18 -13.49
N SER A 48 -18.25 -18.46 -13.14
CA SER A 48 -17.93 -18.85 -11.77
C SER A 48 -16.52 -18.42 -11.36
N VAL A 49 -15.59 -18.40 -12.32
CA VAL A 49 -14.25 -17.83 -12.12
C VAL A 49 -14.36 -16.32 -11.93
N ALA A 50 -15.17 -15.61 -12.73
CA ALA A 50 -15.39 -14.18 -12.56
C ALA A 50 -15.98 -13.85 -11.17
N ASP A 51 -17.06 -14.55 -10.79
CA ASP A 51 -17.73 -14.36 -9.50
C ASP A 51 -16.77 -14.60 -8.32
N HIS A 52 -15.95 -15.65 -8.41
CA HIS A 52 -14.95 -15.95 -7.40
C HIS A 52 -13.83 -14.91 -7.36
N ILE A 53 -13.15 -14.67 -8.49
CA ILE A 53 -11.90 -13.88 -8.55
C ILE A 53 -12.16 -12.39 -8.38
N CYS A 54 -13.25 -11.85 -8.95
CA CYS A 54 -13.50 -10.42 -8.97
C CYS A 54 -14.19 -9.92 -7.69
N CYS A 55 -15.09 -10.71 -7.10
CA CYS A 55 -15.96 -10.26 -6.00
C CYS A 55 -15.91 -11.11 -4.73
N ASN A 56 -15.27 -12.29 -4.75
CA ASN A 56 -15.22 -13.17 -3.59
C ASN A 56 -13.78 -13.60 -3.24
N ASN A 57 -12.81 -12.76 -3.63
CA ASN A 57 -11.41 -13.07 -3.49
C ASN A 57 -10.53 -11.81 -3.43
N HIS A 58 -9.71 -11.71 -2.38
CA HIS A 58 -8.69 -10.64 -2.24
C HIS A 58 -7.26 -11.17 -2.41
N ARG A 59 -7.10 -12.47 -2.69
CA ARG A 59 -5.80 -13.16 -2.72
C ARG A 59 -5.78 -14.11 -3.89
N TRP A 60 -4.69 -14.22 -4.64
CA TRP A 60 -4.66 -15.04 -5.87
C TRP A 60 -5.36 -14.36 -7.05
N ALA A 61 -5.01 -14.83 -8.23
CA ALA A 61 -5.45 -14.34 -9.53
C ALA A 61 -6.20 -15.47 -10.25
N GLU A 62 -6.83 -15.14 -11.38
CA GLU A 62 -7.27 -16.14 -12.35
C GLU A 62 -6.09 -17.04 -12.76
N ARG A 63 -6.39 -18.21 -13.32
CA ARG A 63 -5.35 -19.17 -13.71
C ARG A 63 -4.41 -18.56 -14.77
N ARG A 64 -3.10 -18.74 -14.58
CA ARG A 64 -2.09 -18.36 -15.59
C ARG A 64 -2.41 -19.00 -16.95
N GLY A 65 -2.46 -18.18 -17.99
CA GLY A 65 -2.70 -18.62 -19.37
C GLY A 65 -4.17 -18.71 -19.75
N TYR A 66 -5.10 -18.33 -18.86
CA TYR A 66 -6.53 -18.33 -19.14
C TYR A 66 -6.88 -17.55 -20.41
N LEU A 67 -6.21 -16.41 -20.62
CA LEU A 67 -6.34 -15.57 -21.82
C LEU A 67 -6.04 -16.29 -23.15
N ASN A 68 -5.28 -17.39 -23.12
CA ASN A 68 -4.81 -18.12 -24.30
C ASN A 68 -5.53 -19.47 -24.49
N GLU A 69 -6.53 -19.76 -23.66
CA GLU A 69 -7.32 -20.98 -23.84
C GLU A 69 -8.10 -20.91 -25.15
N PRO A 70 -8.31 -22.02 -25.88
CA PRO A 70 -8.93 -21.99 -27.22
C PRO A 70 -10.31 -21.31 -27.28
N GLN A 71 -11.10 -21.40 -26.21
CA GLN A 71 -12.40 -20.73 -26.11
C GLN A 71 -12.29 -19.25 -25.75
N VAL A 72 -11.17 -18.84 -25.16
CA VAL A 72 -10.88 -17.47 -24.71
C VAL A 72 -10.14 -16.71 -25.80
N ASP A 73 -8.94 -17.16 -26.16
CA ASP A 73 -8.05 -16.62 -27.20
C ASP A 73 -8.16 -15.09 -27.37
N LEU A 74 -7.82 -14.37 -26.28
CA LEU A 74 -8.09 -12.95 -26.15
C LEU A 74 -7.57 -12.15 -27.35
N PHE A 75 -6.32 -12.40 -27.74
CA PHE A 75 -5.63 -11.57 -28.71
C PHE A 75 -6.09 -11.79 -30.15
N SER A 76 -6.67 -12.95 -30.50
CA SER A 76 -7.30 -13.12 -31.82
C SER A 76 -8.62 -12.35 -31.95
N ARG A 77 -9.17 -11.87 -30.83
CA ARG A 77 -10.43 -11.12 -30.75
C ARG A 77 -10.24 -9.61 -30.66
N LEU A 78 -9.00 -9.16 -30.51
CA LEU A 78 -8.65 -7.74 -30.53
C LEU A 78 -8.28 -7.31 -31.94
N ASP A 79 -8.53 -6.04 -32.26
CA ASP A 79 -8.04 -5.44 -33.49
C ASP A 79 -6.59 -4.97 -33.28
N PRO A 80 -5.59 -5.52 -34.00
CA PRO A 80 -4.19 -5.13 -33.84
C PRO A 80 -3.89 -3.68 -34.26
N GLU A 81 -4.79 -3.06 -35.04
CA GLU A 81 -4.63 -1.69 -35.54
C GLU A 81 -5.39 -0.66 -34.69
N ALA A 82 -6.09 -1.09 -33.64
CA ALA A 82 -6.92 -0.20 -32.81
C ALA A 82 -6.69 -0.42 -31.31
N GLU A 83 -6.96 0.64 -30.54
CA GLU A 83 -7.00 0.55 -29.09
C GLU A 83 -8.33 -0.05 -28.63
N THR A 84 -8.27 -0.96 -27.66
CA THR A 84 -9.43 -1.54 -26.99
C THR A 84 -9.60 -0.94 -25.61
N VAL A 85 -10.82 -0.53 -25.29
CA VAL A 85 -11.19 -0.14 -23.92
C VAL A 85 -11.69 -1.36 -23.17
N PHE A 86 -11.06 -1.66 -22.04
CA PHE A 86 -11.46 -2.72 -21.14
C PHE A 86 -12.26 -2.12 -19.98
N TYR A 87 -13.38 -2.75 -19.65
CA TYR A 87 -14.34 -2.23 -18.68
C TYR A 87 -14.45 -3.13 -17.47
N ASP A 88 -14.67 -2.53 -16.32
CA ASP A 88 -14.95 -3.24 -15.08
C ASP A 88 -16.11 -4.22 -15.25
N SER A 89 -15.88 -5.49 -14.89
CA SER A 89 -16.85 -6.58 -15.02
C SER A 89 -18.11 -6.44 -14.16
N VAL A 90 -18.12 -5.57 -13.15
CA VAL A 90 -19.22 -5.38 -12.20
C VAL A 90 -20.05 -4.16 -12.59
N CYS A 91 -19.40 -3.03 -12.86
CA CYS A 91 -20.08 -1.74 -12.99
C CYS A 91 -19.86 -1.04 -14.34
N GLY A 92 -19.01 -1.58 -15.22
CA GLY A 92 -18.83 -1.06 -16.57
C GLY A 92 -18.05 0.25 -16.69
N ILE A 93 -17.29 0.67 -15.68
CA ILE A 93 -16.38 1.81 -15.82
C ILE A 93 -15.14 1.41 -16.63
N PRO A 94 -14.56 2.31 -17.44
CA PRO A 94 -13.34 2.02 -18.19
C PRO A 94 -12.15 1.89 -17.24
N LEU A 95 -11.36 0.82 -17.39
CA LEU A 95 -10.21 0.52 -16.54
C LEU A 95 -8.89 0.65 -17.31
N PHE A 96 -8.87 0.17 -18.55
CA PHE A 96 -7.68 0.18 -19.38
C PHE A 96 -7.99 0.53 -20.83
N VAL A 97 -7.04 1.16 -21.52
CA VAL A 97 -7.03 1.38 -22.96
C VAL A 97 -5.72 0.85 -23.51
N ALA A 98 -5.76 -0.24 -24.29
CA ALA A 98 -4.56 -0.90 -24.77
C ALA A 98 -4.71 -1.43 -26.20
N PRO A 99 -3.61 -1.54 -26.96
CA PRO A 99 -2.25 -1.12 -26.59
C PRO A 99 -2.10 0.42 -26.65
N ARG A 100 -1.42 1.02 -25.67
CA ARG A 100 -1.16 2.48 -25.66
C ARG A 100 0.25 2.79 -25.21
N GLY A 101 0.94 3.65 -25.96
CA GLY A 101 2.36 3.96 -25.71
C GLY A 101 3.33 2.83 -26.09
N ARG A 102 2.83 1.77 -26.73
CA ARG A 102 3.60 0.65 -27.28
C ARG A 102 2.87 0.00 -28.46
N SER A 103 3.50 -0.97 -29.12
CA SER A 103 2.86 -1.73 -30.20
C SER A 103 1.90 -2.79 -29.66
N PHE A 104 0.98 -3.28 -30.52
CA PHE A 104 0.13 -4.42 -30.22
C PHE A 104 0.95 -5.68 -29.92
N ASP A 105 2.00 -5.94 -30.71
CA ASP A 105 2.89 -7.09 -30.51
C ASP A 105 3.57 -7.05 -29.14
N ASP A 106 4.01 -5.87 -28.67
CA ASP A 106 4.59 -5.73 -27.33
C ASP A 106 3.57 -6.05 -26.22
N PHE A 107 2.30 -5.67 -26.40
CA PHE A 107 1.22 -6.01 -25.47
C PHE A 107 0.91 -7.51 -25.48
N TYR A 108 0.84 -8.10 -26.67
CA TYR A 108 0.63 -9.52 -26.89
C TYR A 108 1.72 -10.38 -26.24
N GLU A 109 2.98 -10.14 -26.60
CA GLU A 109 4.12 -10.93 -26.13
C GLU A 109 4.29 -10.82 -24.61
N GLU A 110 4.15 -9.62 -24.05
CA GLU A 110 4.25 -9.43 -22.61
C GLU A 110 3.13 -10.16 -21.85
N SER A 111 1.90 -10.07 -22.37
CA SER A 111 0.75 -10.73 -21.75
C SER A 111 0.84 -12.25 -21.82
N LEU A 112 1.31 -12.82 -22.93
CA LEU A 112 1.54 -14.26 -23.05
C LEU A 112 2.72 -14.73 -22.18
N HIS A 113 3.81 -13.98 -22.16
CA HIS A 113 4.97 -14.29 -21.34
C HIS A 113 4.60 -14.39 -19.85
N HIS A 114 3.76 -13.47 -19.36
CA HIS A 114 3.32 -13.50 -17.97
C HIS A 114 2.11 -14.42 -17.75
N GLY A 115 1.25 -14.59 -18.75
CA GLY A 115 0.05 -15.42 -18.73
C GLY A 115 -1.22 -14.72 -18.26
N TRP A 116 -1.20 -13.38 -18.19
CA TRP A 116 -2.33 -12.50 -17.90
C TRP A 116 -2.19 -11.23 -18.76
N PRO A 117 -3.30 -10.59 -19.15
CA PRO A 117 -3.28 -9.23 -19.69
C PRO A 117 -2.37 -8.34 -18.83
N SER A 118 -1.28 -7.88 -19.44
CA SER A 118 -0.23 -7.14 -18.74
C SER A 118 -0.21 -5.71 -19.26
N PHE A 119 -0.68 -4.76 -18.45
CA PHE A 119 -0.80 -3.36 -18.84
C PHE A 119 0.33 -2.50 -18.30
N ARG A 120 0.60 -1.39 -18.98
CA ARG A 120 1.58 -0.35 -18.61
C ARG A 120 0.87 0.91 -18.08
N PRO A 121 1.58 1.79 -17.36
CA PRO A 121 1.02 3.04 -16.84
C PRO A 121 0.18 3.81 -17.86
N GLU A 122 0.67 3.96 -19.09
CA GLU A 122 0.02 4.71 -20.17
C GLU A 122 -1.36 4.15 -20.56
N GLU A 123 -1.61 2.87 -20.27
CA GLU A 123 -2.83 2.14 -20.61
C GLU A 123 -3.86 2.16 -19.48
N MET A 124 -3.50 2.58 -18.26
CA MET A 124 -4.42 2.56 -17.11
C MET A 124 -5.25 3.83 -17.01
N VAL A 125 -6.55 3.67 -16.74
CA VAL A 125 -7.45 4.75 -16.34
C VAL A 125 -7.37 4.94 -14.83
N SER A 126 -6.35 5.67 -14.35
CA SER A 126 -6.03 5.80 -12.92
C SER A 126 -7.15 6.40 -12.08
N GLU A 127 -8.06 7.18 -12.67
CA GLU A 127 -9.23 7.71 -11.98
C GLU A 127 -10.18 6.60 -11.52
N ASN A 128 -10.09 5.40 -12.09
CA ASN A 128 -10.99 4.28 -11.82
C ASN A 128 -10.32 3.11 -11.11
N VAL A 129 -9.01 3.20 -10.85
CA VAL A 129 -8.20 2.11 -10.28
C VAL A 129 -7.56 2.56 -8.96
N ILE A 130 -7.67 1.70 -7.96
CA ILE A 130 -7.05 1.82 -6.65
C ILE A 130 -5.92 0.80 -6.56
N ILE A 131 -4.72 1.25 -6.20
CA ILE A 131 -3.56 0.37 -5.97
C ILE A 131 -3.26 0.37 -4.47
N HIS A 132 -3.39 -0.79 -3.85
CA HIS A 132 -3.15 -0.99 -2.43
C HIS A 132 -1.69 -1.31 -2.13
N GLU A 133 -1.35 -1.35 -0.84
CA GLU A 133 -0.07 -1.85 -0.37
C GLU A 133 0.19 -3.27 -0.92
N TYR A 134 1.46 -3.56 -1.23
CA TYR A 134 1.89 -4.81 -1.88
C TYR A 134 1.38 -5.03 -3.31
N GLY A 135 0.76 -4.01 -3.91
CA GLY A 135 0.45 -3.98 -5.33
C GLY A 135 -0.90 -4.58 -5.71
N ARG A 136 -1.73 -5.06 -4.76
CA ARG A 136 -3.11 -5.48 -5.10
C ARG A 136 -3.86 -4.33 -5.75
N MET A 137 -4.59 -4.60 -6.82
CA MET A 137 -5.36 -3.62 -7.58
C MET A 137 -6.85 -3.90 -7.45
N GLU A 138 -7.62 -2.83 -7.33
CA GLU A 138 -9.07 -2.85 -7.20
C GLU A 138 -9.66 -1.71 -8.04
N SER A 139 -10.84 -1.88 -8.62
CA SER A 139 -11.54 -0.76 -9.24
C SER A 139 -12.27 0.08 -8.19
N LYS A 140 -12.72 1.28 -8.56
CA LYS A 140 -13.65 2.07 -7.73
C LYS A 140 -15.02 1.42 -7.51
N CYS A 141 -15.29 0.30 -8.17
CA CYS A 141 -16.47 -0.51 -7.94
C CYS A 141 -16.25 -1.62 -6.92
N GLY A 142 -15.04 -1.72 -6.35
CA GLY A 142 -14.67 -2.78 -5.41
C GLY A 142 -14.32 -4.10 -6.08
N THR A 143 -14.11 -4.11 -7.40
CA THR A 143 -13.73 -5.29 -8.19
C THR A 143 -12.25 -5.56 -7.99
N HIS A 144 -11.86 -6.74 -7.53
CA HIS A 144 -10.46 -7.14 -7.53
C HIS A 144 -9.97 -7.33 -8.97
N LEU A 145 -8.88 -6.64 -9.34
CA LEU A 145 -8.39 -6.61 -10.72
C LEU A 145 -7.13 -7.45 -10.93
N GLY A 146 -6.38 -7.75 -9.87
CA GLY A 146 -5.08 -8.39 -9.96
C GLY A 146 -4.02 -7.59 -9.21
N HIS A 147 -2.79 -7.52 -9.75
CA HIS A 147 -1.65 -6.96 -9.05
C HIS A 147 -0.72 -6.12 -9.94
N ASN A 148 -0.27 -4.98 -9.42
CA ASN A 148 0.89 -4.25 -9.91
C ASN A 148 2.17 -4.97 -9.46
N LEU A 149 2.95 -5.44 -10.43
CA LEU A 149 4.17 -6.22 -10.25
C LEU A 149 5.33 -5.55 -11.02
N PRO A 150 5.95 -4.50 -10.43
CA PRO A 150 6.98 -3.73 -11.13
C PRO A 150 8.17 -4.59 -11.56
N GLN A 151 8.64 -4.40 -12.79
CA GLN A 151 9.82 -5.06 -13.34
C GLN A 151 10.88 -4.02 -13.66
N GLY A 152 12.08 -4.15 -13.10
CA GLY A 152 13.14 -3.15 -13.28
C GLY A 152 12.80 -1.75 -12.75
N GLY A 153 11.83 -1.66 -11.82
CA GLY A 153 11.35 -0.38 -11.30
C GLY A 153 10.32 0.32 -12.18
N VAL A 154 9.78 -0.34 -13.21
CA VAL A 154 8.66 0.15 -14.03
C VAL A 154 7.42 -0.68 -13.70
N ASP A 155 6.29 -0.02 -13.48
CA ASP A 155 5.03 -0.69 -13.17
C ASP A 155 4.57 -1.60 -14.31
N ARG A 156 3.93 -2.71 -13.92
CA ARG A 156 3.31 -3.69 -14.83
C ARG A 156 2.09 -4.26 -14.13
N TYR A 157 0.92 -3.97 -14.66
CA TYR A 157 -0.35 -4.38 -14.09
C TYR A 157 -0.72 -5.73 -14.67
N CYS A 158 -0.60 -6.77 -13.84
CA CYS A 158 -0.96 -8.14 -14.18
C CYS A 158 -2.43 -8.33 -13.78
N ILE A 159 -3.33 -8.33 -14.77
CA ILE A 159 -4.76 -8.15 -14.55
C ILE A 159 -5.53 -9.42 -14.88
N ASP A 160 -6.53 -9.74 -14.07
CA ASP A 160 -7.47 -10.83 -14.29
C ASP A 160 -8.41 -10.47 -15.45
N LEU A 161 -8.33 -11.20 -16.57
CA LEU A 161 -9.14 -10.97 -17.76
C LEU A 161 -10.64 -10.95 -17.44
N VAL A 162 -11.11 -11.90 -16.61
CA VAL A 162 -12.52 -11.98 -16.24
C VAL A 162 -13.03 -10.72 -15.52
N CYS A 163 -12.14 -9.97 -14.85
CA CYS A 163 -12.50 -8.79 -14.08
C CYS A 163 -12.53 -7.50 -14.91
N ILE A 164 -11.98 -7.54 -16.12
CA ILE A 164 -12.00 -6.44 -17.11
C ILE A 164 -12.81 -6.77 -18.37
N ALA A 165 -13.54 -7.89 -18.33
CA ALA A 165 -14.43 -8.39 -19.37
C ALA A 165 -15.85 -7.79 -19.28
N GLY A 166 -15.97 -6.56 -18.78
CA GLY A 166 -17.23 -5.85 -18.66
C GLY A 166 -17.68 -5.18 -19.96
N THR A 167 -18.87 -4.59 -19.90
CA THR A 167 -19.42 -3.73 -20.95
C THR A 167 -19.75 -2.36 -20.37
N PRO A 168 -19.65 -1.27 -21.14
CA PRO A 168 -20.04 0.06 -20.66
C PRO A 168 -21.50 0.06 -20.25
N LEU A 169 -21.80 0.69 -19.11
CA LEU A 169 -23.16 0.88 -18.62
C LEU A 169 -23.51 2.37 -18.62
N ASP A 170 -24.72 2.71 -19.05
CA ASP A 170 -25.24 4.08 -19.00
C ASP A 170 -25.44 4.56 -17.56
N THR A 171 -25.74 3.64 -16.63
CA THR A 171 -25.88 3.93 -15.21
C THR A 171 -25.13 2.87 -14.41
N THR A 172 -24.21 3.30 -13.55
CA THR A 172 -23.43 2.39 -12.72
C THR A 172 -24.31 1.84 -11.60
N PRO A 173 -24.36 0.52 -11.41
CA PRO A 173 -25.26 -0.12 -10.43
C PRO A 173 -24.81 0.11 -8.97
N ILE A 174 -23.62 0.70 -8.77
CA ILE A 174 -23.00 0.97 -7.48
C ILE A 174 -22.78 2.48 -7.35
N PRO A 175 -22.98 3.07 -6.14
CA PRO A 175 -22.60 4.45 -5.86
C PRO A 175 -21.09 4.62 -6.08
N LEU A 176 -20.74 5.36 -7.12
CA LEU A 176 -19.36 5.74 -7.38
C LEU A 176 -19.03 7.07 -6.73
N ASP A 177 -17.79 7.21 -6.27
CA ASP A 177 -17.24 8.51 -5.90
C ASP A 177 -17.30 9.46 -7.12
N GLU A 178 -17.55 10.76 -6.89
CA GLU A 178 -17.65 11.79 -7.92
C GLU A 178 -16.36 11.90 -8.77
N SER A 179 -15.24 11.44 -8.22
CA SER A 179 -13.95 11.41 -8.90
C SER A 179 -13.78 10.23 -9.88
N ALA A 180 -14.74 9.30 -9.98
CA ALA A 180 -14.71 8.20 -10.95
C ALA A 180 -15.13 8.68 -12.36
N LEU A 181 -14.45 8.17 -13.39
CA LEU A 181 -14.81 8.39 -14.78
C LEU A 181 -15.77 7.30 -15.24
N THR A 182 -17.04 7.64 -15.44
CA THR A 182 -18.04 6.71 -16.00
C THR A 182 -17.81 6.49 -17.49
N ALA A 183 -18.38 5.41 -18.05
CA ALA A 183 -18.31 5.14 -19.48
C ALA A 183 -18.84 6.31 -20.34
N GLU A 184 -19.93 6.96 -19.91
CA GLU A 184 -20.49 8.14 -20.59
C GLU A 184 -19.52 9.33 -20.62
N LYS A 185 -18.77 9.56 -19.54
CA LYS A 185 -17.82 10.68 -19.43
C LYS A 185 -16.46 10.39 -20.08
N PHE A 186 -16.20 9.14 -20.42
CA PHE A 186 -14.89 8.70 -20.88
C PHE A 186 -14.76 8.82 -22.41
N ASN A 187 -13.74 9.55 -22.86
CA ASN A 187 -13.37 9.63 -24.26
C ASN A 187 -11.99 8.99 -24.46
N ALA A 188 -11.96 7.77 -24.99
CA ALA A 188 -10.72 7.01 -25.15
C ALA A 188 -9.67 7.76 -25.99
N THR A 189 -10.08 8.39 -27.10
CA THR A 189 -9.17 9.08 -28.03
C THR A 189 -8.51 10.32 -27.42
N LEU A 190 -9.21 11.00 -26.51
CA LEU A 190 -8.69 12.21 -25.84
C LEU A 190 -8.07 11.91 -24.48
N TYR A 191 -8.29 10.71 -23.94
CA TYR A 191 -7.80 10.35 -22.63
C TYR A 191 -6.27 10.25 -22.64
N VAL A 192 -5.63 10.93 -21.69
CA VAL A 192 -4.20 10.78 -21.39
C VAL A 192 -4.12 10.24 -19.96
N SER A 193 -3.44 9.11 -19.79
CA SER A 193 -3.35 8.46 -18.49
C SER A 193 -2.69 9.36 -17.45
N SER A 194 -3.31 9.46 -16.27
CA SER A 194 -2.73 10.12 -15.10
C SER A 194 -1.80 9.19 -14.28
N ALA A 195 -1.48 8.00 -14.80
CA ALA A 195 -0.64 7.01 -14.11
C ALA A 195 0.79 7.50 -13.83
N LYS A 196 1.31 8.51 -14.54
CA LYS A 196 2.61 9.12 -14.17
C LYS A 196 2.65 9.56 -12.69
N GLU A 197 1.50 9.98 -12.15
CA GLU A 197 1.36 10.42 -10.77
C GLU A 197 0.78 9.32 -9.86
N ASN A 198 0.00 8.38 -10.43
CA ASN A 198 -0.81 7.42 -9.68
C ASN A 198 -0.58 5.94 -10.07
N SER A 199 0.58 5.59 -10.62
CA SER A 199 0.90 4.25 -11.14
C SER A 199 1.24 3.20 -10.07
N GLY A 200 1.48 3.65 -8.83
CA GLY A 200 1.76 2.78 -7.68
C GLY A 200 3.25 2.69 -7.28
N ASN A 201 4.19 2.91 -8.21
CA ASN A 201 5.63 2.87 -7.91
C ASN A 201 6.10 3.93 -6.90
N ASP A 202 5.53 5.14 -6.96
CA ASP A 202 5.91 6.26 -6.08
C ASP A 202 5.55 6.00 -4.60
N SER A 203 4.50 5.21 -4.34
CA SER A 203 4.05 4.90 -2.98
C SER A 203 5.08 4.08 -2.19
N GLN A 204 5.75 3.11 -2.82
CA GLN A 204 6.75 2.28 -2.15
C GLN A 204 8.04 3.05 -1.88
N ALA A 205 8.47 3.90 -2.82
CA ALA A 205 9.65 4.74 -2.64
C ALA A 205 9.45 5.75 -1.50
N LYS A 206 8.29 6.42 -1.45
CA LYS A 206 7.91 7.35 -0.38
C LYS A 206 7.78 6.65 0.97
N SER A 207 7.14 5.47 1.02
CA SER A 207 7.00 4.68 2.25
C SER A 207 8.37 4.26 2.81
N ARG A 208 9.26 3.72 1.96
CA ARG A 208 10.64 3.37 2.35
C ARG A 208 11.43 4.57 2.87
N LEU A 209 11.31 5.72 2.20
CA LEU A 209 11.98 6.95 2.62
C LEU A 209 11.49 7.41 4.00
N ILE A 210 10.18 7.39 4.25
CA ILE A 210 9.60 7.73 5.55
C ILE A 210 10.10 6.76 6.63
N THR A 211 10.13 5.45 6.36
CA THR A 211 10.65 4.46 7.31
C THR A 211 12.11 4.70 7.66
N ILE A 212 12.95 5.04 6.68
CA ILE A 212 14.37 5.35 6.91
C ILE A 212 14.53 6.61 7.77
N ILE A 213 13.77 7.67 7.47
CA ILE A 213 13.83 8.93 8.24
C ILE A 213 13.39 8.70 9.68
N VAL A 214 12.25 8.02 9.89
CA VAL A 214 11.72 7.71 11.22
C VAL A 214 12.69 6.80 11.99
N GLY A 215 13.21 5.76 11.34
CA GLY A 215 14.20 4.86 11.94
C GLY A 215 15.47 5.60 12.37
N SER A 216 15.96 6.52 11.55
CA SER A 216 17.14 7.34 11.86
C SER A 216 16.90 8.28 13.04
N LEU A 217 15.73 8.91 13.11
CA LEU A 217 15.34 9.77 14.24
C LEU A 217 15.25 8.99 15.55
N VAL A 218 14.59 7.83 15.54
CA VAL A 218 14.48 6.96 16.73
C VAL A 218 15.86 6.48 17.18
N GLY A 219 16.73 6.07 16.24
CA GLY A 219 18.10 5.69 16.53
C GLY A 219 18.91 6.81 17.18
N ALA A 220 18.81 8.03 16.67
CA ALA A 220 19.49 9.20 17.24
C ALA A 220 19.02 9.53 18.67
N VAL A 221 17.71 9.44 18.94
CA VAL A 221 17.15 9.65 20.28
C VAL A 221 17.65 8.58 21.25
N MET A 222 17.68 7.32 20.84
CA MET A 222 18.22 6.21 21.65
C MET A 222 19.69 6.44 22.00
N VAL A 223 20.53 6.81 21.03
CA VAL A 223 21.95 7.11 21.26
C VAL A 223 22.11 8.29 22.24
N PHE A 224 21.32 9.35 22.07
CA PHE A 224 21.34 10.50 22.96
C PHE A 224 20.94 10.13 24.39
N MET A 225 19.91 9.31 24.56
CA MET A 225 19.47 8.80 25.87
C MET A 225 20.55 7.96 26.54
N PHE A 226 21.20 7.05 25.79
CA PHE A 226 22.33 6.26 26.31
C PHE A 226 23.51 7.15 26.72
N ALA A 227 23.88 8.12 25.90
CA ALA A 227 24.95 9.07 26.20
C ALA A 227 24.60 9.91 27.44
N PHE A 228 23.35 10.36 27.58
CA PHE A 228 22.88 11.13 28.73
C PHE A 228 22.89 10.31 30.02
N VAL A 229 22.41 9.07 30.00
CA VAL A 229 22.47 8.16 31.14
C VAL A 229 23.92 7.88 31.55
N TRP A 230 24.78 7.61 30.57
CA TRP A 230 26.20 7.38 30.80
C TRP A 230 26.89 8.61 31.40
N TYR A 231 26.61 9.80 30.86
CA TYR A 231 27.11 11.07 31.39
C TYR A 231 26.66 11.32 32.83
N ARG A 232 25.38 11.07 33.15
CA ARG A 232 24.86 11.19 34.52
C ARG A 232 25.54 10.21 35.48
N LYS A 233 25.74 8.95 35.08
CA LYS A 233 26.46 7.96 35.89
C LYS A 233 27.89 8.41 36.18
N ARG A 234 28.62 8.88 35.16
CA ARG A 234 30.00 9.40 35.33
C ARG A 234 30.04 10.60 36.29
N LYS A 235 29.11 11.55 36.15
CA LYS A 235 29.06 12.73 37.02
C LYS A 235 28.73 12.36 38.46
N SER A 236 27.82 11.41 38.69
CA SER A 236 27.51 10.90 40.02
C SER A 236 28.70 10.17 40.66
N ALA A 237 29.43 9.36 39.89
CA ALA A 237 30.65 8.69 40.37
C ALA A 237 31.74 9.71 40.77
N ALA A 238 32.01 10.71 39.91
CA ALA A 238 32.98 11.76 40.20
C ALA A 238 32.58 12.63 41.42
N LYS A 239 31.28 12.80 41.67
CA LYS A 239 30.79 13.52 42.86
C LYS A 239 30.95 12.69 44.14
N ALA A 240 30.76 11.36 44.06
CA ALA A 240 30.95 10.47 45.20
C ALA A 240 32.42 10.41 45.63
N GLU A 241 33.35 10.29 44.67
CA GLU A 241 34.79 10.28 44.92
C GLU A 241 35.28 11.59 45.57
N LYS A 242 34.76 12.74 45.11
CA LYS A 242 35.09 14.06 45.70
C LYS A 242 34.50 14.28 47.09
N MET A 243 33.45 13.54 47.44
CA MET A 243 32.79 13.64 48.74
C MET A 243 33.50 12.75 49.77
N ASP A 244 33.95 11.57 49.35
CA ASP A 244 34.81 10.67 50.14
C ASP A 244 36.16 11.33 50.46
N SER A 245 36.83 11.92 49.46
CA SER A 245 38.12 12.60 49.69
C SER A 245 38.03 13.78 50.65
N ARG A 246 36.89 14.47 50.68
CA ARG A 246 36.66 15.61 51.59
C ARG A 246 36.35 15.13 53.01
N GLN A 247 35.69 13.99 53.16
CA GLN A 247 35.40 13.40 54.46
C GLN A 247 36.68 12.89 55.14
N VAL A 248 37.61 12.32 54.36
CA VAL A 248 38.94 11.91 54.84
C VAL A 248 39.78 13.12 55.31
N GLU A 249 39.76 14.24 54.58
CA GLU A 249 40.45 15.49 54.99
C GLU A 249 39.85 16.13 56.25
N ASP A 250 38.54 16.01 56.47
CA ASP A 250 37.87 16.58 57.65
C ASP A 250 38.08 15.70 58.90
N ASP A 251 38.12 14.37 58.76
CA ASP A 251 38.45 13.44 59.86
C ASP A 251 39.92 13.58 60.30
N GLU A 252 40.87 13.76 59.37
CA GLU A 252 42.29 13.97 59.69
C GLU A 252 42.55 15.29 60.44
N LYS A 253 41.67 16.29 60.28
CA LYS A 253 41.70 17.56 61.04
C LYS A 253 40.99 17.50 62.39
N GLY A 254 40.05 16.58 62.59
CA GLY A 254 39.34 16.39 63.85
C GLY A 254 40.22 15.78 64.95
N ASP A 255 41.23 15.01 64.54
CA ASP A 255 42.15 14.31 65.44
C ASP A 255 43.27 15.21 66.01
N ASP A 256 43.51 16.36 65.38
CA ASP A 256 44.53 17.35 65.79
C ASP A 256 44.05 18.22 66.98
N TRP A 257 42.75 18.54 67.05
CA TRP A 257 42.17 19.34 68.14
C TRP A 257 41.95 18.58 69.45
N SER A 258 42.04 17.24 69.45
CA SER A 258 41.83 16.42 70.65
C SER A 258 43.12 16.12 71.42
N ARG A 259 44.28 16.58 70.92
CA ARG A 259 45.59 16.32 71.53
C ARG A 259 46.10 17.46 72.42
N ASP A 260 45.39 18.58 72.47
CA ASP A 260 45.84 19.82 73.15
C ASP A 260 45.09 20.15 74.46
N LEU A 261 44.30 19.21 75.01
CA LEU A 261 43.49 19.43 76.23
C LEU A 261 43.83 18.49 77.40
N THR A 262 45.07 17.99 77.51
CA THR A 262 45.45 17.08 78.62
C THR A 262 46.64 17.53 79.49
N GLU A 263 47.11 18.77 79.37
CA GLU A 263 48.17 19.30 80.25
C GLU A 263 47.81 20.67 80.83
N GLU A 264 46.83 20.74 81.74
CA GLU A 264 46.72 21.90 82.65
C GLU A 264 45.84 21.55 83.87
N ASP A 265 46.30 20.60 84.71
CA ASP A 265 45.82 20.51 86.08
C ASP A 265 46.91 19.91 87.00
N SER A 266 47.91 20.73 87.33
CA SER A 266 48.79 20.49 88.47
C SER A 266 49.44 21.79 88.95
N SER A 267 48.83 22.44 89.95
CA SER A 267 49.48 23.14 91.08
C SER A 267 48.44 23.78 92.00
#